data_AF-A0A060BTH1-F1
#
_entry.id   AF-A0A060BTH1-F1
#
_cell.length_a   1.000
_cell.length_b   1.000
_cell.length_c   1.000
_cell.angle_alpha   90.00
_cell.angle_beta   90.00
_cell.angle_gamma   90.00
#
_symmetry.space_group_name_H-M   'P 1'
#
loop_
_entity.id
_entity.type
_entity.pdbx_description
1 polymer ?
#
loop_
_entity_poly.entity_id
_entity_poly.type
_entity_poly.pdbx_seq_one_letter_code
_entity_poly.pdbx_strand_id
1 'polypeptide(L)'
;VMQIMPDTAQWIAEQSGLPADNLHDPKQNIALGAWYLYYLLDKYHGNLVLALAAYNAGRGNVDSWMKENRWPPDFVDINRIPFPEHGNLLNMLFSVQRSLRQKTARQSRRNPWNGKKMTVEKREKRRTV
;
A
#
# COMPACT_ATOMS: atom_id res chain seq x y z
N VAL A 1 6.17 -19.25 4.66
CA VAL A 1 4.89 -19.13 3.93
C VAL A 1 4.27 -17.75 4.16
N MET A 2 3.52 -17.21 3.21
CA MET A 2 2.90 -15.87 3.15
C MET A 2 1.60 -15.72 3.96
N GLN A 3 1.33 -16.62 4.92
CA GLN A 3 0.22 -16.53 5.88
C GLN A 3 -1.17 -16.41 5.23
N ILE A 4 -1.42 -17.14 4.15
CA ILE A 4 -2.73 -17.18 3.47
C ILE A 4 -3.65 -18.13 4.24
N MET A 5 -4.85 -17.66 4.57
CA MET A 5 -5.89 -18.49 5.21
C MET A 5 -6.46 -19.52 4.21
N PRO A 6 -6.82 -20.74 4.64
CA PRO A 6 -7.37 -21.78 3.74
C PRO A 6 -8.53 -21.30 2.86
N ASP A 7 -9.53 -20.63 3.45
CA ASP A 7 -10.68 -20.10 2.71
C ASP A 7 -10.26 -19.05 1.66
N THR A 8 -9.24 -18.25 1.99
CA THR A 8 -8.69 -17.26 1.04
C THR A 8 -7.95 -17.96 -0.09
N ALA A 9 -7.18 -19.01 0.21
CA ALA A 9 -6.47 -19.79 -0.80
C ALA A 9 -7.42 -20.49 -1.77
N GLN A 10 -8.52 -21.07 -1.27
CA GLN A 10 -9.54 -21.68 -2.09
C GLN A 10 -10.20 -20.65 -3.01
N TRP A 11 -10.57 -19.49 -2.46
CA TRP A 11 -11.10 -18.39 -3.27
C TRP A 11 -10.09 -17.94 -4.33
N ILE A 12 -8.80 -17.79 -4.00
CA ILE A 12 -7.75 -17.46 -4.98
C ILE A 12 -7.67 -18.53 -6.08
N ALA A 13 -7.70 -19.81 -5.73
CA ALA A 13 -7.63 -20.91 -6.70
C ALA A 13 -8.79 -20.83 -7.70
N GLU A 14 -10.01 -20.57 -7.22
CA GLU A 14 -11.19 -20.39 -8.07
C GLU A 14 -11.06 -19.21 -9.02
N GLN A 15 -10.46 -18.09 -8.57
CA GLN A 15 -10.30 -16.89 -9.41
C GLN A 15 -9.11 -16.97 -10.38
N SER A 16 -8.04 -17.65 -10.00
CA SER A 16 -6.75 -17.63 -10.72
C SER A 16 -6.45 -18.90 -11.51
N GLY A 17 -7.13 -20.01 -11.21
CA GLY A 17 -6.79 -21.34 -11.71
C GLY A 17 -5.52 -21.93 -11.09
N LEU A 18 -4.91 -21.27 -10.09
CA LEU A 18 -3.74 -21.79 -9.39
C LEU A 18 -4.13 -22.92 -8.42
N PRO A 19 -3.26 -23.93 -8.24
CA PRO A 19 -3.47 -24.95 -7.22
C PRO A 19 -3.35 -24.36 -5.80
N ALA A 20 -4.19 -24.85 -4.90
CA ALA A 20 -4.21 -24.50 -3.48
C ALA A 20 -4.36 -25.73 -2.57
N ASP A 21 -4.00 -26.90 -3.07
CA ASP A 21 -4.09 -28.19 -2.37
C ASP A 21 -3.04 -28.34 -1.26
N ASN A 22 -1.90 -27.64 -1.36
CA ASN A 22 -0.85 -27.71 -0.35
C ASN A 22 -0.25 -26.34 0.00
N LEU A 23 -0.83 -25.67 1.01
CA LEU A 23 -0.31 -24.38 1.52
C LEU A 23 1.02 -24.48 2.26
N HIS A 24 1.46 -25.68 2.62
CA HIS A 24 2.79 -25.89 3.21
C HIS A 24 3.90 -25.95 2.15
N ASP A 25 3.56 -26.21 0.88
CA ASP A 25 4.50 -26.07 -0.23
C ASP A 25 4.82 -24.59 -0.45
N PRO A 26 6.08 -24.15 -0.28
CA PRO A 26 6.46 -22.77 -0.50
C PRO A 26 6.14 -22.28 -1.91
N LYS A 27 6.22 -23.15 -2.94
CA LYS A 27 5.97 -22.73 -4.33
C LYS A 27 4.51 -22.35 -4.54
N GLN A 28 3.56 -23.21 -4.16
CA GLN A 28 2.14 -22.90 -4.23
C GLN A 28 1.79 -21.68 -3.38
N ASN A 29 2.27 -21.66 -2.14
CA ASN A 29 1.96 -20.60 -1.20
C ASN A 29 2.43 -19.21 -1.68
N ILE A 30 3.63 -19.12 -2.28
CA ILE A 30 4.14 -17.88 -2.86
C ILE A 30 3.35 -17.48 -4.10
N ALA A 31 3.00 -18.42 -4.98
CA ALA A 31 2.23 -18.13 -6.18
C ALA A 31 0.84 -17.54 -5.83
N LEU A 32 0.13 -18.17 -4.89
CA LEU A 32 -1.16 -17.68 -4.40
C LEU A 32 -1.03 -16.31 -3.74
N GLY A 33 0.00 -16.11 -2.91
CA GLY A 33 0.19 -14.85 -2.18
C GLY A 33 0.56 -13.68 -3.09
N ALA A 34 1.41 -13.93 -4.08
CA ALA A 34 1.77 -12.93 -5.08
C ALA A 34 0.56 -12.55 -5.94
N TRP A 35 -0.23 -13.54 -6.38
CA TRP A 35 -1.46 -13.29 -7.12
C TRP A 35 -2.45 -12.47 -6.30
N TYR A 36 -2.66 -12.83 -5.04
CA TYR A 36 -3.60 -12.13 -4.16
C TYR A 36 -3.18 -10.69 -3.88
N LEU A 37 -1.88 -10.45 -3.66
CA LEU A 37 -1.36 -9.10 -3.49
C LEU A 37 -1.56 -8.25 -4.75
N TYR A 38 -1.32 -8.82 -5.94
CA TYR A 38 -1.58 -8.14 -7.21
C TYR A 38 -3.07 -7.80 -7.37
N TYR A 39 -3.96 -8.75 -7.10
CA TYR A 39 -5.40 -8.53 -7.12
C TYR A 39 -5.83 -7.39 -6.19
N LEU A 40 -5.31 -7.36 -4.97
CA LEU A 40 -5.66 -6.31 -4.01
C LEU A 40 -5.11 -4.94 -4.44
N LEU A 41 -3.91 -4.89 -5.02
CA LEU A 41 -3.37 -3.65 -5.58
C LEU A 41 -4.25 -3.12 -6.72
N ASP A 42 -4.71 -3.98 -7.61
CA ASP A 42 -5.63 -3.60 -8.70
C ASP A 42 -6.98 -3.10 -8.15
N LYS A 43 -7.60 -3.89 -7.24
CA LYS A 43 -8.87 -3.56 -6.57
C LYS A 43 -8.85 -2.19 -5.89
N TYR A 44 -7.74 -1.84 -5.24
CA TYR A 44 -7.59 -0.56 -4.54
C TYR A 44 -6.83 0.49 -5.36
N HIS A 45 -6.83 0.38 -6.70
CA HIS A 45 -6.28 1.38 -7.62
C HIS A 45 -4.82 1.77 -7.33
N GLY A 46 -4.00 0.79 -6.96
CA GLY A 46 -2.59 0.96 -6.60
C GLY A 46 -2.37 1.50 -5.18
N ASN A 47 -3.43 1.68 -4.38
CA ASN A 47 -3.31 2.11 -3.00
C ASN A 47 -2.72 0.99 -2.13
N LEU A 48 -1.41 1.10 -1.89
CA LEU A 48 -0.65 0.12 -1.13
C LEU A 48 -1.09 0.01 0.34
N VAL A 49 -1.60 1.10 0.95
CA VAL A 49 -2.07 1.08 2.35
C VAL A 49 -3.33 0.22 2.44
N LEU A 50 -4.31 0.46 1.58
CA LEU A 50 -5.56 -0.30 1.54
C LEU A 50 -5.31 -1.76 1.14
N ALA A 51 -4.45 -2.01 0.15
CA ALA A 51 -4.12 -3.36 -0.30
C ALA A 51 -3.47 -4.20 0.81
N LEU A 52 -2.48 -3.64 1.54
CA LEU A 52 -1.83 -4.34 2.65
C LEU A 52 -2.78 -4.54 3.84
N ALA A 53 -3.63 -3.55 4.13
CA ALA A 53 -4.67 -3.70 5.15
C ALA A 53 -5.63 -4.84 4.80
N ALA A 54 -6.06 -4.93 3.54
CA ALA A 54 -6.98 -5.98 3.07
C ALA A 54 -6.32 -7.37 3.01
N TYR A 55 -5.01 -7.43 2.74
CA TYR A 55 -4.26 -8.68 2.77
C TYR A 55 -4.29 -9.29 4.18
N ASN A 56 -4.19 -8.46 5.22
CA ASN A 56 -4.10 -8.92 6.60
C ASN A 56 -5.45 -9.01 7.32
N ALA A 57 -6.28 -7.97 7.20
CA ALA A 57 -7.58 -7.90 7.87
C ALA A 57 -8.72 -8.47 7.02
N GLY A 58 -8.46 -8.83 5.77
CA GLY A 58 -9.47 -9.28 4.81
C GLY A 58 -10.11 -8.14 4.02
N ARG A 59 -10.31 -8.38 2.71
CA ARG A 59 -10.89 -7.40 1.78
C ARG A 59 -12.28 -6.90 2.20
N GLY A 60 -13.12 -7.76 2.77
CA GLY A 60 -14.47 -7.41 3.20
C GLY A 60 -14.47 -6.38 4.33
N ASN A 61 -13.54 -6.49 5.27
CA ASN A 61 -13.38 -5.54 6.36
C ASN A 61 -12.95 -4.17 5.83
N VAL A 62 -11.95 -4.13 4.94
CA VAL A 62 -11.50 -2.87 4.33
C VAL A 62 -12.60 -2.22 3.51
N ASP A 63 -13.33 -3.00 2.70
CA ASP A 63 -14.47 -2.50 1.92
C ASP A 63 -15.56 -1.90 2.85
N SER A 64 -15.84 -2.54 4.00
CA SER A 64 -16.77 -2.02 5.01
C SER A 64 -16.26 -0.71 5.62
N TRP A 65 -15.00 -0.66 6.05
CA TRP A 65 -14.40 0.54 6.65
C TRP A 65 -14.37 1.72 5.69
N MET A 66 -14.05 1.49 4.42
CA MET A 66 -14.07 2.52 3.40
C MET A 66 -15.47 3.10 3.23
N LYS A 67 -16.49 2.25 3.19
CA LYS A 67 -17.89 2.66 3.05
C LYS A 67 -18.39 3.43 4.27
N GLU A 68 -18.17 2.90 5.47
CA GLU A 68 -18.64 3.48 6.73
C GLU A 68 -17.97 4.83 7.02
N ASN A 69 -16.64 4.91 6.83
CA ASN A 69 -15.86 6.10 7.13
C ASN A 69 -15.70 7.05 5.93
N ARG A 70 -16.28 6.71 4.78
CA ARG A 70 -16.18 7.46 3.51
C ARG A 70 -14.73 7.75 3.12
N TRP A 71 -13.86 6.76 3.25
CA TRP A 71 -12.45 6.91 2.86
C TRP A 71 -12.33 7.06 1.36
N PRO A 72 -11.53 8.03 0.88
CA PRO A 72 -11.32 8.20 -0.54
C PRO A 72 -10.39 7.09 -1.08
N PRO A 73 -10.37 6.85 -2.41
CA PRO A 73 -9.48 5.87 -3.03
C PRO A 73 -7.98 6.10 -2.75
N ASP A 74 -7.58 7.35 -2.49
CA ASP A 74 -6.21 7.75 -2.15
C ASP A 74 -5.94 7.80 -0.63
N PHE A 75 -6.74 7.09 0.17
CA PHE A 75 -6.57 6.99 1.62
C PHE A 75 -5.17 6.49 2.03
N VAL A 76 -4.48 7.23 2.91
CA VAL A 76 -3.11 6.91 3.36
C VAL A 76 -2.93 6.93 4.88
N ASP A 77 -3.98 7.23 5.64
CA ASP A 77 -3.86 7.41 7.10
C ASP A 77 -3.96 6.07 7.84
N ILE A 78 -2.81 5.41 7.97
CA ILE A 78 -2.67 4.10 8.64
C ILE A 78 -3.23 4.11 10.07
N ASN A 79 -3.20 5.25 10.78
CA ASN A 79 -3.65 5.32 12.18
C ASN A 79 -5.17 5.19 12.34
N ARG A 80 -5.92 5.35 11.25
CA ARG A 80 -7.39 5.21 11.26
C ARG A 80 -7.85 3.81 10.93
N ILE A 81 -6.94 2.88 10.64
CA ILE A 81 -7.28 1.49 10.32
C ILE A 81 -7.46 0.71 11.64
N PRO A 82 -8.63 0.10 11.88
CA PRO A 82 -8.91 -0.60 13.14
C PRO A 82 -8.33 -2.02 13.08
N PHE A 83 -7.03 -2.16 13.36
CA PHE A 83 -6.37 -3.46 13.36
C PHE A 83 -6.74 -4.28 14.61
N PRO A 84 -7.23 -5.52 14.45
CA PRO A 84 -7.49 -6.40 15.60
C PRO A 84 -6.20 -6.99 16.21
N GLU A 85 -5.12 -7.14 15.44
CA GLU A 85 -3.88 -7.82 15.83
C GLU A 85 -2.66 -6.88 15.68
N HIS A 86 -1.98 -6.55 16.78
CA HIS A 86 -0.94 -5.52 16.80
C HIS A 86 0.48 -6.12 16.79
N GLY A 87 1.17 -6.00 15.65
CA GLY A 87 2.61 -6.21 15.59
C GLY A 87 3.18 -6.17 14.17
N ASN A 88 2.94 -7.22 13.39
CA ASN A 88 3.65 -7.41 12.12
C ASN A 88 3.13 -6.51 10.98
N LEU A 89 1.80 -6.31 10.89
CA LEU A 89 1.23 -5.47 9.84
C LEU A 89 1.59 -3.99 10.01
N LEU A 90 1.49 -3.47 11.24
CA LEU A 90 1.85 -2.08 11.53
C LEU A 90 3.32 -1.81 11.18
N ASN A 91 4.22 -2.71 11.56
CA ASN A 91 5.64 -2.61 11.22
C ASN A 91 5.85 -2.60 9.70
N MET A 92 5.16 -3.47 8.96
CA MET A 92 5.22 -3.49 7.50
C MET A 92 4.69 -2.19 6.88
N LEU A 93 3.51 -1.71 7.31
CA LEU A 93 2.90 -0.48 6.82
C LEU A 93 3.76 0.75 7.13
N PHE A 94 4.30 0.87 8.34
CA PHE A 94 5.23 1.94 8.69
C PHE A 94 6.53 1.85 7.90
N SER A 95 7.04 0.64 7.63
CA SER A 95 8.23 0.47 6.79
C SER A 95 8.01 0.96 5.35
N VAL A 96 6.83 0.65 4.80
CA VAL A 96 6.39 1.07 3.47
C VAL A 96 6.21 2.59 3.43
N GLN A 97 5.49 3.15 4.39
CA GLN A 97 5.27 4.59 4.49
C GLN A 97 6.59 5.35 4.60
N ARG A 98 7.54 4.87 5.41
CA ARG A 98 8.89 5.45 5.54
C ARG A 98 9.65 5.39 4.21
N SER A 99 9.59 4.27 3.50
CA SER A 99 10.23 4.10 2.19
C SER A 99 9.66 5.07 1.14
N LEU A 100 8.33 5.22 1.08
CA LEU A 100 7.67 6.18 0.18
C LEU A 100 8.09 7.62 0.51
N ARG A 101 8.09 8.02 1.79
CA ARG A 101 8.54 9.37 2.20
C ARG A 101 10.01 9.63 1.82
N GLN A 102 10.88 8.63 1.97
CA GLN A 102 12.29 8.76 1.58
C GLN A 102 12.47 8.91 0.07
N LYS A 103 11.74 8.15 -0.75
CA LYS A 103 11.78 8.27 -2.22
C LYS A 103 11.34 9.67 -2.66
N THR A 104 10.23 10.17 -2.14
CA THR A 104 9.73 11.52 -2.44
C THR A 104 10.71 12.61 -2.02
N ALA A 105 11.29 12.50 -0.82
CA ALA A 105 12.29 13.46 -0.33
C ALA A 105 13.58 13.45 -1.18
N ARG A 106 14.04 12.27 -1.60
CA ARG A 106 15.22 12.12 -2.45
C ARG A 106 14.99 12.65 -3.87
N GLN A 107 13.79 12.47 -4.42
CA GLN A 107 13.40 12.99 -5.73
C GLN A 107 13.28 14.53 -5.71
N SER A 108 12.73 15.11 -4.64
CA SER A 108 12.69 16.57 -4.43
C SER A 108 14.09 17.19 -4.30
N ARG A 109 15.02 16.51 -3.61
CA ARG A 109 16.42 16.94 -3.47
C ARG A 109 17.25 16.84 -4.76
N ARG A 110 16.90 15.90 -5.65
CA ARG A 110 17.57 15.73 -6.96
C ARG A 110 17.04 16.66 -8.05
N ASN A 111 15.97 17.42 -7.81
CA ASN A 111 15.44 18.35 -8.81
C ASN A 111 16.34 19.60 -8.93
N PRO A 112 17.11 19.78 -10.02
CA PRO A 112 18.04 20.89 -10.18
C PRO A 112 17.34 22.26 -10.31
N TRP A 113 16.01 22.27 -10.46
CA TRP A 113 15.20 23.49 -10.59
C TRP A 113 14.64 24.02 -9.26
N ASN A 114 14.64 23.22 -8.18
CA ASN A 114 14.08 23.64 -6.89
C ASN A 114 14.92 24.72 -6.19
N GLY A 115 16.25 24.75 -6.39
CA GLY A 115 17.13 25.80 -5.86
C GLY A 115 17.16 27.09 -6.70
N LYS A 116 16.76 27.02 -7.97
CA LYS A 116 16.75 28.19 -8.88
C LYS A 116 15.49 29.05 -8.73
N LYS A 117 14.35 28.50 -8.30
CA LYS A 117 13.13 29.30 -8.08
C LYS A 117 13.28 30.34 -6.96
N MET A 118 14.01 30.02 -5.88
CA MET A 118 14.23 30.96 -4.77
C MET A 118 15.15 32.14 -5.11
N THR A 119 15.98 32.03 -6.16
CA THR A 119 16.91 33.10 -6.57
C THR A 119 16.29 34.08 -7.56
N VAL A 120 15.34 33.64 -8.39
CA VAL A 120 14.61 34.51 -9.33
C VAL A 120 13.64 35.43 -8.56
N GLU A 121 12.90 34.89 -7.59
CA GLU A 121 11.92 35.66 -6.81
C GLU A 121 12.57 36.75 -5.92
N LYS A 122 13.82 36.54 -5.47
CA LYS A 122 14.63 37.55 -4.78
C LYS A 122 15.22 38.62 -5.70
N ARG A 123 15.37 38.35 -7.01
CA ARG A 123 15.83 39.34 -8.00
C ARG A 123 14.69 40.21 -8.53
N GLU A 124 13.48 39.66 -8.66
CA GLU A 124 12.29 40.43 -9.06
C GLU A 124 11.95 41.51 -8.02
N LYS A 125 11.99 41.18 -6.72
CA LYS A 125 11.69 42.13 -5.62
C LYS A 125 12.73 43.23 -5.40
N ARG A 126 13.91 43.17 -6.03
CA ARG A 126 14.95 44.22 -5.96
C ARG A 126 14.93 45.19 -7.14
N ARG A 127 14.04 45.00 -8.12
CA ARG A 127 13.89 45.87 -9.29
C ARG A 127 12.71 46.84 -9.22
N THR A 128 11.92 46.81 -8.15
CA THR A 128 10.73 47.65 -7.93
C THR A 128 10.85 48.56 -6.69
N VAL A 129 12.04 49.12 -6.45
CA VAL A 129 12.23 50.23 -5.49
C VAL A 129 12.98 51.35 -6.20
#